data_AF-A0A5C7L0Q3-F1
#
_entry.id   AF-A0A5C7L0Q3-F1
#
_cell.length_a   1.000
_cell.length_b   1.000
_cell.length_c   1.000
_cell.angle_alpha   90.00
_cell.angle_beta   90.00
_cell.angle_gamma   90.00
#
_symmetry.space_group_name_H-M   'P 1'
#
loop_
_entity.id
_entity.type
_entity.pdbx_description
1 polymer ?
#
loop_
_entity_poly.entity_id
_entity_poly.type
_entity_poly.pdbx_seq_one_letter_code
_entity_poly.pdbx_strand_id
1 'polypeptide(L)' 'MTQASGSSEKPPKLLEQVRTAIRTRHYSLRTEETYLHWIKHLILLHGKAAS' A
#
# COMPACT_ATOMS: atom_id res chain seq x y z
N MET A 1 -27.44 -4.33 -7.63
CA MET A 1 -26.81 -5.13 -6.57
C MET A 1 -25.70 -4.29 -5.95
N THR A 2 -25.98 -3.64 -4.82
CA THR A 2 -25.03 -2.81 -4.08
C THR A 2 -24.46 -3.63 -2.94
N GLN A 3 -23.14 -3.78 -2.86
CA GLN A 3 -22.46 -4.18 -1.62
C GLN A 3 -21.29 -3.21 -1.38
N ALA A 4 -21.52 -2.27 -0.48
CA ALA A 4 -20.48 -1.52 0.21
C ALA A 4 -20.13 -2.30 1.48
N SER A 5 -19.01 -3.02 1.47
CA SER A 5 -18.51 -3.76 2.62
C SER A 5 -17.57 -2.86 3.44
N GLY A 6 -17.86 -2.77 4.74
CA GLY A 6 -17.34 -1.79 5.67
C GLY A 6 -15.81 -1.70 5.79
N SER A 7 -15.36 -0.45 5.80
CA SER A 7 -14.03 -0.02 6.21
C SER A 7 -13.86 -0.23 7.72
N SER A 8 -13.23 -1.35 8.10
CA SER A 8 -12.72 -1.56 9.44
C SER A 8 -11.68 -0.49 9.77
N GLU A 9 -11.91 0.24 10.87
CA GLU A 9 -11.11 1.34 11.42
C GLU A 9 -9.73 0.87 11.94
N LYS A 10 -8.90 0.33 11.04
CA LYS A 10 -7.46 0.20 11.27
C LYS A 10 -6.80 1.31 10.47
N PRO A 11 -5.85 2.07 11.05
CA PRO A 11 -5.09 3.02 10.26
C PRO A 11 -4.54 2.28 9.03
N PRO A 12 -4.68 2.86 7.81
CA PRO A 12 -4.32 2.16 6.61
C PRO A 12 -2.86 1.72 6.72
N LYS A 13 -2.63 0.42 6.53
CA LYS A 13 -1.28 -0.16 6.56
C LYS A 13 -0.37 0.68 5.67
N LEU A 14 0.89 0.88 6.04
CA LEU A 14 1.86 1.71 5.29
C LEU A 14 1.81 1.45 3.77
N LEU A 15 1.70 0.18 3.36
CA LEU A 15 1.62 -0.21 1.95
C LEU A 15 0.36 0.30 1.25
N GLU A 16 -0.76 0.42 1.95
CA GLU A 16 -2.01 0.97 1.43
C GLU A 16 -1.93 2.48 1.25
N GLN A 17 -1.30 3.18 2.19
CA GLN A 17 -1.01 4.62 2.04
C GLN A 17 -0.12 4.90 0.83
N VAL A 18 0.93 4.09 0.67
CA VAL A 18 1.82 4.15 -0.50
C VAL A 18 1.05 3.90 -1.80
N ARG A 19 0.19 2.88 -1.85
CA ARG A 19 -0.65 2.58 -3.02
C ARG A 19 -1.51 3.77 -3.40
N THR A 20 -2.20 4.37 -2.44
CA THR A 20 -3.05 5.55 -2.68
C THR A 20 -2.22 6.70 -3.23
N ALA A 21 -1.06 6.99 -2.63
CA ALA A 21 -0.18 8.07 -3.09
C ALA A 21 0.34 7.84 -4.53
N ILE A 22 0.67 6.61 -4.91
CA ILE A 22 1.11 6.27 -6.26
C ILE A 22 -0.03 6.46 -7.27
N ARG A 23 -1.25 6.02 -6.92
CA ARG A 23 -2.44 6.15 -7.78
C ARG A 23 -2.88 7.60 -7.95
N THR A 24 -2.81 8.41 -6.90
CA THR A 24 -3.08 9.86 -6.97
C THR A 24 -2.12 10.58 -7.92
N ARG A 25 -0.90 10.04 -8.09
CA ARG A 25 0.10 10.56 -9.04
C ARG A 25 -0.04 9.98 -10.45
N HIS A 26 -1.08 9.18 -10.71
CA HIS A 26 -1.37 8.54 -11.99
C HIS A 26 -0.20 7.72 -12.56
N TYR A 27 0.61 7.13 -11.68
CA TYR A 27 1.61 6.17 -12.13
C TYR A 27 0.95 4.91 -12.67
N SER A 28 1.65 4.23 -13.58
CA SER A 28 1.19 2.95 -14.11
C SER A 28 1.12 1.88 -13.02
N LEU A 29 0.25 0.87 -13.22
CA LEU A 29 0.17 -0.30 -12.33
C LEU A 29 1.51 -1.04 -12.19
N ARG A 30 2.30 -1.08 -13.27
CA ARG A 30 3.65 -1.67 -13.26
C ARG A 30 4.61 -0.93 -12.32
N THR A 31 4.50 0.40 -12.27
CA THR A 31 5.27 1.24 -11.35
C THR A 31 4.79 1.01 -9.91
N GLU A 32 3.48 0.91 -9.68
CA GLU A 32 2.91 0.57 -8.36
C GLU A 32 3.50 -0.74 -7.82
N GLU A 33 3.49 -1.81 -8.62
CA GLU A 33 4.01 -3.12 -8.23
C GLU A 33 5.51 -3.09 -7.90
N THR A 34 6.30 -2.41 -8.74
CA THR A 34 7.75 -2.29 -8.55
C THR A 34 8.06 -1.56 -7.25
N TYR A 35 7.37 -0.46 -6.97
CA TYR A 35 7.59 0.33 -5.76
C TYR A 35 7.16 -0.43 -4.51
N LEU A 36 5.99 -1.08 -4.54
CA LEU A 36 5.52 -1.90 -3.41
C LEU A 36 6.46 -3.08 -3.14
N HIS A 37 7.06 -3.68 -4.18
CA HIS A 37 8.05 -4.74 -4.03
C HIS A 37 9.29 -4.24 -3.27
N TRP A 38 9.90 -3.12 -3.71
CA TRP A 38 11.07 -2.55 -3.04
C TRP A 38 10.78 -2.07 -1.62
N ILE A 39 9.62 -1.47 -1.38
CA ILE A 39 9.23 -1.00 -0.04
C ILE A 39 9.04 -2.18 0.93
N LYS A 40 8.42 -3.29 0.49
CA LYS A 40 8.35 -4.51 1.30
C LYS A 40 9.74 -5.02 1.67
N HIS A 41 10.65 -5.07 0.70
CA HIS A 41 12.02 -5.51 0.93
C HIS A 41 12.76 -4.56 1.90
N LEU A 42 12.56 -3.26 1.76
CA LEU A 42 13.12 -2.25 2.65
C LEU A 42 12.64 -2.41 4.10
N ILE A 43 11.36 -2.70 4.30
CA ILE A 43 10.78 -2.95 5.64
C ILE A 43 11.36 -4.22 6.25
N LEU A 44 11.50 -5.29 5.46
CA LEU A 44 12.12 -6.53 5.92
C LEU A 44 13.60 -6.34 6.29
N LEU A 45 14.34 -5.57 5.47
CA LEU A 45 15.74 -5.24 5.72
C LEU A 45 15.93 -4.41 7.01
N HIS A 46 14.99 -3.50 7.31
CA HIS A 46 15.07 -2.65 8.50
C HIS A 46 14.52 -3.31 9.78
N GLY A 47 14.02 -4.54 9.71
CA GLY A 47 13.66 -5.37 10.89
C GLY A 47 12.54 -4.83 11.80
N LYS A 48 11.97 -3.65 11.50
CA LYS A 48 10.98 -2.99 12.35
C LYS A 48 9.64 -2.89 11.61
N ALA A 49 8.81 -3.89 11.92
CA ALA A 49 7.41 -4.12 11.62
C ALA A 49 6.59 -2.99 10.96
N ALA A 50 5.99 -3.34 9.82
CA ALA A 50 4.65 -2.88 9.49
C ALA A 50 3.64 -3.62 10.39
N SER A 51 3.20 -2.96 11.46
CA SER A 51 1.98 -3.31 12.22
C SER A 51 0.86 -2.39 11.80
#